data_AF-A0A538HH53-F1
#
_entry.id   AF-A0A538HH53-F1
#
_cell.length_a   1.000
_cell.length_b   1.000
_cell.length_c   1.000
_cell.angle_alpha   90.00
_cell.angle_beta   90.00
_cell.angle_gamma   90.00
#
_symmetry.space_group_name_H-M   'P 1'
#
loop_
_entity.id
_entity.type
_entity.pdbx_description
1 polymer ?
#
loop_
_entity_poly.entity_id
_entity_poly.type
_entity_poly.pdbx_seq_one_letter_code
_entity_poly.pdbx_strand_id
1 'polypeptide(L)'
;MDTHTYGDGARGSTLWGKGPNGGSRDSTTWGRRGGSSVVAAIVAGLALLVPVSGAAADSGKTAPGTYVDPALLAKANRIPGLKLHVIVQSTGGRSAAENAVKGLGSLRKRLDLVGGVALDLPAGRINALAKVPGLTITSDALVKVSGSAAYTSAQIWPYESGVASLWPSTIPLTTQGPAIAIVDSGVDPARADFGTRLLTQVNLSSLTPTATGDGRGHGTFVAGIAAGSATGYAGAAPAAPIVSIRVMDDNGKAMTSDVVAACQWILANKDKYNIRVANFSLHSATPGHFVSNPLDKAVEKLWFSGIFVAVASGNYGVAGQPVHMGYAPGNDPFVMTVGALDLGGTVGLGNDNAAPFSAYGYTYDGFLKPDIAAPGRFIVGPAPAASTLVAQKPLNVTAPGYIQLSGTSFASPAVAGAAQEILTRHPSWTPDQVKGALLATAKKAPNATPNSVGAGELSAGKAASLSAPPNPNLALDRFVGPDPTGGSTPVFDWATWEDAVKNNPAWDAATWTDATWTDATWTDATWTDATWTDATWTDATWTDATWTDGAIEDASWEDAAEGDSSSTPDAYALDPLDEAAILADPSLAPPPGTLP
;
A
#
# COMPACT_ATOMS: atom_id res chain seq x y z
N MET A 1 57.61 -37.43 -11.04
CA MET A 1 56.97 -38.75 -11.26
C MET A 1 55.48 -38.51 -11.13
N ASP A 2 54.75 -38.06 -12.15
CA ASP A 2 54.70 -38.52 -13.56
C ASP A 2 54.20 -39.98 -13.61
N THR A 3 53.16 -40.37 -14.35
CA THR A 3 52.74 -39.91 -15.69
C THR A 3 51.21 -39.96 -15.95
N HIS A 4 50.74 -39.35 -17.06
CA HIS A 4 49.41 -39.58 -17.68
C HIS A 4 49.37 -40.95 -18.42
N THR A 5 48.25 -41.60 -18.79
CA THR A 5 47.20 -41.19 -19.78
C THR A 5 46.07 -42.22 -19.93
N TYR A 6 44.87 -41.75 -20.32
CA TYR A 6 43.80 -42.36 -21.16
C TYR A 6 43.14 -43.72 -20.85
N GLY A 7 41.82 -43.75 -21.08
CA GLY A 7 40.94 -44.92 -21.23
C GLY A 7 39.56 -44.48 -21.74
N ASP A 8 39.02 -45.15 -22.76
CA ASP A 8 37.85 -44.68 -23.52
C ASP A 8 36.49 -44.89 -22.81
N GLY A 9 35.51 -44.07 -23.21
CA GLY A 9 34.18 -44.05 -22.60
C GLY A 9 33.09 -44.83 -23.35
N ALA A 10 31.85 -44.69 -22.88
CA ALA A 10 30.64 -45.10 -23.60
C ALA A 10 29.44 -44.24 -23.18
N ARG A 11 28.61 -43.83 -24.15
CA ARG A 11 27.22 -43.39 -23.90
C ARG A 11 26.30 -44.51 -24.39
N GLY A 12 25.37 -44.96 -23.55
CA GLY A 12 24.39 -45.96 -23.96
C GLY A 12 23.35 -46.23 -22.87
N SER A 13 22.15 -45.67 -23.04
CA SER A 13 20.97 -46.01 -22.23
C SER A 13 19.98 -46.82 -23.08
N THR A 14 19.74 -48.07 -22.67
CA THR A 14 18.62 -48.90 -23.14
C THR A 14 17.70 -49.15 -21.93
N LEU A 15 16.41 -48.85 -21.96
CA LEU A 15 15.34 -49.26 -22.89
C LEU A 15 14.89 -50.71 -22.64
N TRP A 16 13.98 -50.86 -21.68
CA TRP A 16 13.02 -51.95 -21.52
C TRP A 16 11.62 -51.36 -21.74
N GLY A 17 10.63 -52.04 -22.33
CA GLY A 17 10.62 -53.33 -23.02
C GLY A 17 9.25 -53.48 -23.72
N LYS A 18 9.14 -54.26 -24.80
CA LYS A 18 7.92 -54.26 -25.65
C LYS A 18 7.52 -55.67 -26.12
N GLY A 19 6.23 -55.97 -26.02
CA GLY A 19 5.56 -57.04 -26.77
C GLY A 19 4.52 -57.82 -25.96
N PRO A 20 3.77 -58.74 -26.61
CA PRO A 20 3.51 -58.83 -28.04
C PRO A 20 2.01 -58.99 -28.38
N ASN A 21 1.73 -59.27 -29.65
CA ASN A 21 0.44 -59.61 -30.26
C ASN A 21 -0.47 -58.42 -30.62
N GLY A 22 -0.68 -58.23 -31.92
CA GLY A 22 -1.68 -57.32 -32.48
C GLY A 22 -2.80 -58.10 -33.19
N GLY A 23 -3.93 -57.43 -33.43
CA GLY A 23 -5.05 -58.00 -34.17
C GLY A 23 -6.09 -56.93 -34.47
N SER A 24 -6.19 -56.49 -35.72
CA SER A 24 -7.31 -55.68 -36.19
C SER A 24 -8.43 -56.59 -36.69
N ARG A 25 -9.68 -56.34 -36.25
CA ARG A 25 -10.91 -56.71 -36.94
C ARG A 25 -12.00 -55.68 -36.68
N ASP A 26 -12.62 -55.22 -37.75
CA ASP A 26 -13.76 -54.31 -37.76
C ASP A 26 -15.10 -55.00 -37.39
N SER A 27 -16.14 -54.17 -37.24
CA SER A 27 -17.57 -54.50 -37.41
C SER A 27 -18.26 -55.25 -36.25
N THR A 28 -19.57 -55.08 -35.99
CA THR A 28 -20.60 -54.31 -36.70
C THR A 28 -21.73 -53.80 -35.78
N THR A 29 -22.14 -52.52 -35.98
CA THR A 29 -23.49 -51.93 -35.85
C THR A 29 -24.58 -52.51 -34.91
N TRP A 30 -25.17 -51.61 -34.11
CA TRP A 30 -26.48 -50.92 -34.34
C TRP A 30 -26.51 -49.70 -33.38
N GLY A 31 -27.03 -48.50 -33.67
CA GLY A 31 -27.96 -47.98 -34.69
C GLY A 31 -29.16 -47.33 -33.96
N ARG A 32 -29.72 -46.14 -34.26
CA ARG A 32 -29.70 -45.09 -35.32
C ARG A 32 -30.18 -43.76 -34.62
N ARG A 33 -30.30 -42.52 -35.14
CA ARG A 33 -29.81 -41.58 -36.21
C ARG A 33 -30.49 -40.21 -35.86
N GLY A 34 -30.10 -39.01 -36.29
CA GLY A 34 -28.92 -38.51 -37.02
C GLY A 34 -28.30 -37.30 -36.26
N GLY A 35 -27.46 -36.43 -36.82
CA GLY A 35 -27.46 -35.84 -38.17
C GLY A 35 -28.21 -34.50 -38.13
N SER A 36 -27.63 -33.32 -38.38
CA SER A 36 -26.37 -33.01 -39.11
C SER A 36 -25.65 -31.74 -38.59
N SER A 37 -24.45 -31.49 -39.09
CA SER A 37 -23.51 -30.43 -38.68
C SER A 37 -23.74 -29.05 -39.33
N VAL A 38 -23.67 -27.98 -38.53
CA VAL A 38 -23.44 -26.56 -38.91
C VAL A 38 -22.57 -25.99 -37.78
N VAL A 39 -21.29 -25.63 -37.99
CA VAL A 39 -20.74 -24.36 -38.52
C VAL A 39 -21.11 -23.13 -37.66
N ALA A 40 -20.12 -22.28 -37.39
CA ALA A 40 -20.11 -21.32 -36.29
C ALA A 40 -21.05 -20.11 -36.43
N ALA A 41 -21.68 -19.73 -35.31
CA ALA A 41 -22.02 -18.35 -34.95
C ALA A 41 -22.38 -18.26 -33.45
N ILE A 42 -21.46 -17.83 -32.58
CA ILE A 42 -21.80 -17.44 -31.20
C ILE A 42 -22.11 -15.94 -31.21
N VAL A 43 -23.39 -15.60 -31.28
CA VAL A 43 -23.89 -14.23 -31.10
C VAL A 43 -24.11 -13.99 -29.61
N ALA A 44 -23.53 -12.92 -29.06
CA ALA A 44 -23.70 -12.56 -27.66
C ALA A 44 -25.15 -12.14 -27.37
N GLY A 45 -25.80 -12.82 -26.42
CA GLY A 45 -27.13 -12.45 -25.93
C GLY A 45 -27.03 -11.32 -24.90
N LEU A 46 -27.28 -10.08 -25.33
CA LEU A 46 -27.37 -8.91 -24.44
C LEU A 46 -28.79 -8.32 -24.46
N ALA A 47 -29.23 -7.85 -23.29
CA ALA A 47 -30.62 -7.59 -22.89
C ALA A 47 -31.53 -6.87 -23.93
N LEU A 48 -32.63 -7.53 -24.29
CA LEU A 48 -33.82 -6.89 -24.86
C LEU A 48 -34.71 -6.33 -23.74
N LEU A 49 -34.29 -5.24 -23.10
CA LEU A 49 -35.17 -4.42 -22.28
C LEU A 49 -35.89 -3.40 -23.17
N VAL A 50 -37.14 -3.71 -23.52
CA VAL A 50 -38.00 -2.83 -24.34
C VAL A 50 -38.55 -1.70 -23.46
N PRO A 51 -38.26 -0.41 -23.75
CA PRO A 51 -38.94 0.69 -23.09
C PRO A 51 -40.39 0.76 -23.57
N VAL A 52 -41.35 0.69 -22.63
CA VAL A 52 -42.78 0.80 -22.94
C VAL A 52 -43.13 2.26 -23.20
N SER A 53 -42.97 2.70 -24.46
CA SER A 53 -43.37 4.02 -24.92
C SER A 53 -44.89 4.08 -25.11
N GLY A 54 -45.61 4.50 -24.07
CA GLY A 54 -47.03 4.87 -24.19
C GLY A 54 -47.20 6.10 -25.10
N ALA A 55 -48.01 5.97 -26.16
CA ALA A 55 -48.11 6.97 -27.21
C ALA A 55 -49.28 7.95 -27.00
N ALA A 56 -49.01 9.24 -27.22
CA ALA A 56 -49.97 10.23 -27.69
C ALA A 56 -49.28 11.03 -28.80
N ALA A 57 -49.98 11.30 -29.91
CA ALA A 57 -49.37 11.79 -31.14
C ALA A 57 -49.50 13.31 -31.31
N ASP A 58 -48.46 13.92 -31.90
CA ASP A 58 -48.64 15.05 -32.81
C ASP A 58 -47.58 14.95 -33.94
N SER A 59 -47.91 15.47 -35.13
CA SER A 59 -47.14 15.30 -36.35
C SER A 59 -46.20 16.47 -36.62
N GLY A 60 -44.95 16.35 -36.17
CA GLY A 60 -43.86 17.26 -36.53
C GLY A 60 -42.56 16.49 -36.76
N LYS A 61 -41.68 17.02 -37.64
CA LYS A 61 -40.29 16.54 -37.74
C LYS A 61 -39.55 17.00 -36.49
N THR A 62 -39.55 16.18 -35.44
CA THR A 62 -38.76 16.43 -34.24
C THR A 62 -37.28 16.50 -34.61
N ALA A 63 -36.61 17.56 -34.17
CA ALA A 63 -35.14 17.60 -34.22
C ALA A 63 -34.59 16.44 -33.37
N PRO A 64 -33.48 15.80 -33.76
CA PRO A 64 -32.85 14.78 -32.94
C PRO A 64 -32.53 15.37 -31.56
N GLY A 65 -33.13 14.78 -30.51
CA GLY A 65 -32.90 15.20 -29.14
C GLY A 65 -31.45 14.98 -28.75
N THR A 66 -30.94 15.82 -27.84
CA THR A 66 -29.58 15.70 -27.33
C THR A 66 -29.38 14.37 -26.62
N TYR A 67 -28.39 13.58 -27.03
CA TYR A 67 -27.91 12.47 -26.21
C TYR A 67 -26.87 12.98 -25.22
N VAL A 68 -27.03 12.64 -23.96
CA VAL A 68 -26.02 12.83 -22.91
C VAL A 68 -25.83 11.51 -22.20
N ASP A 69 -24.59 11.09 -22.05
CA ASP A 69 -24.19 9.96 -21.21
C ASP A 69 -24.79 10.12 -19.79
N PRO A 70 -25.59 9.15 -19.29
CA PRO A 70 -26.21 9.23 -17.98
C PRO A 70 -25.22 9.43 -16.82
N ALA A 71 -23.99 8.92 -16.93
CA ALA A 71 -22.96 9.11 -15.91
C ALA A 71 -22.44 10.56 -15.90
N LEU A 72 -22.28 11.20 -17.08
CA LEU A 72 -21.95 12.62 -17.15
C LEU A 72 -23.08 13.50 -16.60
N LEU A 73 -24.34 13.13 -16.86
CA LEU A 73 -25.49 13.88 -16.35
C LEU A 73 -25.63 13.73 -14.82
N ALA A 74 -25.36 12.55 -14.27
CA ALA A 74 -25.30 12.33 -12.82
C ALA A 74 -24.17 13.15 -12.18
N LYS A 75 -22.95 13.12 -12.75
CA LYS A 75 -21.80 13.92 -12.31
C LYS A 75 -22.09 15.44 -12.36
N ALA A 76 -22.75 15.91 -13.41
CA ALA A 76 -23.18 17.31 -13.58
C ALA A 76 -24.15 17.81 -12.50
N ASN A 77 -24.99 16.92 -11.98
CA ASN A 77 -25.98 17.24 -10.94
C ASN A 77 -25.43 17.06 -9.52
N ARG A 78 -24.52 16.09 -9.30
CA ARG A 78 -23.92 15.81 -7.98
C ARG A 78 -22.76 16.75 -7.64
N ILE A 79 -21.89 17.08 -8.60
CA ILE A 79 -20.67 17.90 -8.37
C ILE A 79 -20.47 18.92 -9.51
N PRO A 80 -21.22 20.03 -9.55
CA PRO A 80 -21.22 20.94 -10.71
C PRO A 80 -19.88 21.62 -11.05
N GLY A 81 -18.95 21.72 -10.09
CA GLY A 81 -17.64 22.34 -10.26
C GLY A 81 -16.53 21.41 -10.80
N LEU A 82 -16.76 20.09 -10.78
CA LEU A 82 -15.82 19.06 -11.25
C LEU A 82 -15.44 19.29 -12.72
N LYS A 83 -14.14 19.20 -13.07
CA LYS A 83 -13.72 19.21 -14.48
C LYS A 83 -13.99 17.83 -15.11
N LEU A 84 -14.60 17.81 -16.28
CA LEU A 84 -14.86 16.61 -17.07
C LEU A 84 -14.18 16.72 -18.44
N HIS A 85 -13.51 15.64 -18.85
CA HIS A 85 -13.03 15.43 -20.21
C HIS A 85 -14.19 14.82 -21.03
N VAL A 86 -14.67 15.52 -22.07
CA VAL A 86 -15.82 15.08 -22.85
C VAL A 86 -15.63 15.22 -24.36
N ILE A 87 -16.24 14.30 -25.10
CA ILE A 87 -16.43 14.36 -26.54
C ILE A 87 -17.85 14.87 -26.81
N VAL A 88 -17.95 15.97 -27.55
CA VAL A 88 -19.22 16.53 -28.06
C VAL A 88 -19.23 16.35 -29.58
N GLN A 89 -20.12 15.49 -30.08
CA GLN A 89 -20.41 15.30 -31.51
C GLN A 89 -21.66 16.10 -31.88
N SER A 90 -21.80 16.49 -33.15
CA SER A 90 -23.01 17.15 -33.66
C SER A 90 -23.45 16.58 -35.00
N THR A 91 -24.77 16.46 -35.21
CA THR A 91 -25.38 16.18 -36.52
C THR A 91 -25.11 17.27 -37.55
N GLY A 92 -24.67 18.47 -37.12
CA GLY A 92 -24.16 19.54 -38.00
C GLY A 92 -22.65 19.44 -38.30
N GLY A 93 -21.99 18.35 -37.91
CA GLY A 93 -20.55 18.16 -38.05
C GLY A 93 -19.71 18.98 -37.05
N ARG A 94 -18.38 18.86 -37.13
CA ARG A 94 -17.47 19.45 -36.13
C ARG A 94 -17.71 20.93 -35.92
N SER A 95 -17.85 21.72 -36.98
CA SER A 95 -18.03 23.17 -36.84
C SER A 95 -19.31 23.54 -36.07
N ALA A 96 -20.35 22.71 -36.09
CA ALA A 96 -21.53 22.90 -35.23
C ALA A 96 -21.23 22.52 -33.77
N ALA A 97 -20.55 21.40 -33.52
CA ALA A 97 -20.12 20.99 -32.18
C ALA A 97 -19.17 22.03 -31.52
N GLU A 98 -18.18 22.51 -32.27
CA GLU A 98 -17.20 23.50 -31.83
C GLU A 98 -17.84 24.86 -31.52
N ASN A 99 -18.86 25.26 -32.29
CA ASN A 99 -19.67 26.44 -31.97
C ASN A 99 -20.56 26.23 -30.73
N ALA A 100 -21.13 25.04 -30.55
CA ALA A 100 -22.01 24.75 -29.41
C ALA A 100 -21.27 24.73 -28.05
N VAL A 101 -19.99 24.36 -28.04
CA VAL A 101 -19.15 24.36 -26.81
C VAL A 101 -18.41 25.68 -26.56
N LYS A 102 -18.55 26.67 -27.44
CA LYS A 102 -17.75 27.91 -27.42
C LYS A 102 -17.96 28.69 -26.12
N GLY A 103 -16.89 28.81 -25.33
CA GLY A 103 -16.91 29.51 -24.03
C GLY A 103 -17.43 28.68 -22.84
N LEU A 104 -17.71 27.37 -23.03
CA LEU A 104 -18.10 26.47 -21.93
C LEU A 104 -16.92 25.72 -21.29
N GLY A 105 -15.76 25.69 -21.97
CA GLY A 105 -14.58 24.94 -21.56
C GLY A 105 -13.38 25.14 -22.48
N SER A 106 -12.31 24.38 -22.25
CA SER A 106 -11.04 24.43 -22.99
C SER A 106 -11.00 23.33 -24.06
N LEU A 107 -10.97 23.74 -25.34
CA LEU A 107 -10.89 22.82 -26.48
C LEU A 107 -9.55 22.07 -26.51
N ARG A 108 -9.56 20.73 -26.49
CA ARG A 108 -8.36 19.88 -26.58
C ARG A 108 -8.11 19.33 -27.98
N LYS A 109 -9.13 18.78 -28.64
CA LYS A 109 -8.99 18.15 -29.97
C LYS A 109 -10.18 18.44 -30.89
N ARG A 110 -9.90 18.49 -32.19
CA ARG A 110 -10.89 18.49 -33.27
C ARG A 110 -11.00 17.07 -33.82
N LEU A 111 -12.23 16.56 -33.92
CA LEU A 111 -12.52 15.16 -34.27
C LEU A 111 -13.42 15.10 -35.51
N ASP A 112 -12.92 15.62 -36.63
CA ASP A 112 -13.69 15.76 -37.89
C ASP A 112 -14.32 14.45 -38.37
N LEU A 113 -13.67 13.30 -38.16
CA LEU A 113 -14.17 11.96 -38.55
C LEU A 113 -15.53 11.60 -37.90
N VAL A 114 -15.81 12.11 -36.70
CA VAL A 114 -17.07 11.89 -35.96
C VAL A 114 -17.89 13.16 -35.83
N GLY A 115 -17.55 14.21 -36.59
CA GLY A 115 -18.26 15.49 -36.55
C GLY A 115 -18.24 16.17 -35.16
N GLY A 116 -17.15 16.00 -34.39
CA GLY A 116 -17.11 16.40 -32.99
C GLY A 116 -15.81 17.08 -32.52
N VAL A 117 -15.79 17.40 -31.23
CA VAL A 117 -14.66 18.02 -30.52
C VAL A 117 -14.48 17.35 -29.15
N ALA A 118 -13.23 17.25 -28.68
CA ALA A 118 -12.92 16.89 -27.29
C ALA A 118 -12.52 18.15 -26.52
N LEU A 119 -13.05 18.33 -25.32
CA LEU A 119 -12.79 19.49 -24.47
C LEU A 119 -12.90 19.18 -22.97
N ASP A 120 -12.34 20.09 -22.17
CA ASP A 120 -12.46 20.08 -20.71
C ASP A 120 -13.48 21.13 -20.27
N LEU A 121 -14.51 20.75 -19.52
CA LEU A 121 -15.53 21.68 -19.01
C LEU A 121 -15.91 21.38 -17.54
N PRO A 122 -16.39 22.38 -16.77
CA PRO A 122 -17.02 22.12 -15.47
C PRO A 122 -18.34 21.37 -15.65
N ALA A 123 -18.58 20.34 -14.85
CA ALA A 123 -19.68 19.38 -15.03
C ALA A 123 -21.06 20.03 -15.13
N GLY A 124 -21.33 21.09 -14.36
CA GLY A 124 -22.57 21.85 -14.43
C GLY A 124 -22.87 22.49 -15.79
N ARG A 125 -21.88 22.61 -16.70
CA ARG A 125 -22.06 23.07 -18.09
C ARG A 125 -22.68 22.01 -19.00
N ILE A 126 -22.65 20.72 -18.64
CA ILE A 126 -23.37 19.64 -19.35
C ILE A 126 -24.87 19.98 -19.47
N ASN A 127 -25.47 20.51 -18.40
CA ASN A 127 -26.88 20.92 -18.36
C ASN A 127 -27.23 22.11 -19.29
N ALA A 128 -26.24 22.80 -19.86
CA ALA A 128 -26.43 23.77 -20.94
C ALA A 128 -26.38 23.08 -22.31
N LEU A 129 -25.38 22.23 -22.56
CA LEU A 129 -25.23 21.47 -23.80
C LEU A 129 -26.38 20.49 -24.03
N ALA A 130 -26.93 19.89 -22.97
CA ALA A 130 -28.12 19.02 -23.02
C ALA A 130 -29.33 19.67 -23.70
N LYS A 131 -29.38 21.01 -23.79
CA LYS A 131 -30.48 21.79 -24.39
C LYS A 131 -30.25 22.16 -25.86
N VAL A 132 -29.11 21.77 -26.45
CA VAL A 132 -28.74 22.08 -27.84
C VAL A 132 -29.05 20.89 -28.75
N PRO A 133 -30.09 20.95 -29.62
CA PRO A 133 -30.52 19.80 -30.41
C PRO A 133 -29.44 19.27 -31.35
N GLY A 134 -29.46 17.95 -31.59
CA GLY A 134 -28.51 17.28 -32.47
C GLY A 134 -27.08 17.16 -31.93
N LEU A 135 -26.86 17.33 -30.62
CA LEU A 135 -25.61 16.95 -29.96
C LEU A 135 -25.65 15.51 -29.41
N THR A 136 -24.47 14.89 -29.35
CA THR A 136 -24.21 13.64 -28.63
C THR A 136 -22.99 13.86 -27.74
N ILE A 137 -23.16 13.68 -26.43
CA ILE A 137 -22.15 14.01 -25.41
C ILE A 137 -21.75 12.74 -24.66
N THR A 138 -20.48 12.37 -24.75
CA THR A 138 -19.88 11.19 -24.09
C THR A 138 -18.58 11.56 -23.39
N SER A 139 -18.08 10.71 -22.49
CA SER A 139 -16.76 10.91 -21.88
C SER A 139 -15.64 10.82 -22.93
N ASP A 140 -14.56 11.60 -22.76
CA ASP A 140 -13.27 11.41 -23.48
C ASP A 140 -12.44 10.38 -22.69
N ALA A 141 -12.95 9.15 -22.60
CA ALA A 141 -12.40 8.08 -21.78
C ALA A 141 -11.11 7.48 -22.38
N LEU A 142 -10.23 6.96 -21.53
CA LEU A 142 -9.03 6.27 -22.00
C LEU A 142 -9.36 4.93 -22.67
N VAL A 143 -8.59 4.59 -23.70
CA VAL A 143 -8.66 3.31 -24.40
C VAL A 143 -7.78 2.29 -23.69
N LYS A 144 -8.38 1.24 -23.13
CA LYS A 144 -7.65 0.14 -22.47
C LYS A 144 -6.93 -0.73 -23.51
N VAL A 145 -5.69 -1.15 -23.19
CA VAL A 145 -4.91 -2.09 -24.02
C VAL A 145 -5.22 -3.52 -23.59
N SER A 146 -5.90 -4.30 -24.43
CA SER A 146 -6.10 -5.73 -24.19
C SER A 146 -4.84 -6.54 -24.57
N GLY A 147 -3.98 -6.87 -23.60
CA GLY A 147 -2.80 -7.70 -23.87
C GLY A 147 -1.83 -7.97 -22.71
N SER A 148 -1.77 -7.10 -21.70
CA SER A 148 -0.92 -7.29 -20.51
C SER A 148 -1.76 -7.79 -19.32
N ALA A 149 -1.32 -8.87 -18.67
CA ALA A 149 -1.79 -9.24 -17.34
C ALA A 149 -1.09 -8.33 -16.30
N ALA A 150 -1.51 -7.07 -16.27
CA ALA A 150 -1.04 -6.11 -15.29
C ALA A 150 -1.62 -6.41 -13.91
N TYR A 151 -0.95 -5.99 -12.84
CA TYR A 151 -1.52 -6.02 -11.50
C TYR A 151 -2.67 -5.00 -11.41
N THR A 152 -3.74 -5.36 -10.71
CA THR A 152 -4.92 -4.49 -10.54
C THR A 152 -5.38 -4.51 -9.10
N SER A 153 -5.87 -3.37 -8.61
CA SER A 153 -6.62 -3.29 -7.36
C SER A 153 -7.94 -2.58 -7.59
N ALA A 154 -9.00 -3.04 -6.95
CA ALA A 154 -10.29 -2.36 -6.94
C ALA A 154 -10.34 -1.24 -5.89
N GLN A 155 -9.31 -1.10 -5.05
CA GLN A 155 -9.23 -0.13 -3.95
C GLN A 155 -8.52 1.16 -4.38
N ILE A 156 -8.88 2.31 -3.79
CA ILE A 156 -8.25 3.61 -4.05
C ILE A 156 -6.78 3.65 -3.56
N TRP A 157 -6.50 3.01 -2.41
CA TRP A 157 -5.25 3.22 -1.68
C TRP A 157 -3.93 2.99 -2.46
N PRO A 158 -3.78 1.99 -3.37
CA PRO A 158 -2.52 1.79 -4.08
C PRO A 158 -2.20 2.91 -5.07
N TYR A 159 -3.24 3.60 -5.54
CA TYR A 159 -3.13 4.66 -6.54
C TYR A 159 -2.91 6.01 -5.85
N GLU A 160 -3.64 6.32 -4.78
CA GLU A 160 -3.46 7.57 -4.01
C GLU A 160 -2.06 7.62 -3.34
N SER A 161 -1.61 6.52 -2.73
CA SER A 161 -0.25 6.42 -2.19
C SER A 161 0.86 6.33 -3.26
N GLY A 162 0.48 6.20 -4.54
CA GLY A 162 1.40 6.15 -5.67
C GLY A 162 2.26 4.89 -5.75
N VAL A 163 1.88 3.77 -5.13
CA VAL A 163 2.58 2.48 -5.31
C VAL A 163 2.19 1.81 -6.64
N ALA A 164 0.97 2.03 -7.12
CA ALA A 164 0.50 1.47 -8.39
C ALA A 164 1.23 2.03 -9.64
N SER A 165 1.82 3.22 -9.56
CA SER A 165 2.71 3.75 -10.61
C SER A 165 4.09 3.09 -10.65
N LEU A 166 4.43 2.29 -9.63
CA LEU A 166 5.65 1.48 -9.60
C LEU A 166 5.42 0.04 -10.10
N TRP A 167 4.19 -0.45 -10.21
CA TRP A 167 3.95 -1.82 -10.67
C TRP A 167 4.58 -2.12 -12.06
N PRO A 168 5.16 -3.31 -12.29
CA PRO A 168 5.79 -3.63 -13.57
C PRO A 168 4.75 -3.77 -14.69
N SER A 169 4.97 -3.06 -15.79
CA SER A 169 4.02 -2.98 -16.92
C SER A 169 3.93 -4.25 -17.77
N THR A 170 4.95 -5.13 -17.70
CA THR A 170 4.95 -6.49 -18.25
C THR A 170 5.86 -7.39 -17.41
N ILE A 171 5.57 -8.69 -17.33
CA ILE A 171 6.47 -9.67 -16.71
C ILE A 171 7.53 -10.06 -17.75
N PRO A 172 8.79 -9.66 -17.52
CA PRO A 172 9.83 -10.66 -17.33
C PRO A 172 10.70 -10.33 -16.11
N LEU A 173 10.53 -11.10 -15.02
CA LEU A 173 11.36 -11.00 -13.82
C LEU A 173 12.75 -11.64 -14.05
N THR A 174 13.62 -10.96 -14.80
CA THR A 174 15.06 -11.31 -14.87
C THR A 174 15.82 -10.86 -13.62
N THR A 175 15.26 -9.94 -12.85
CA THR A 175 15.66 -9.59 -11.49
C THR A 175 14.43 -9.52 -10.60
N GLN A 176 14.25 -10.48 -9.70
CA GLN A 176 13.36 -10.27 -8.56
C GLN A 176 14.01 -9.26 -7.62
N GLY A 177 13.23 -8.27 -7.16
CA GLY A 177 13.68 -7.33 -6.14
C GLY A 177 13.93 -8.01 -4.79
N PRO A 178 14.41 -7.27 -3.78
CA PRO A 178 14.66 -7.83 -2.46
C PRO A 178 13.38 -8.32 -1.78
N ALA A 179 13.52 -9.28 -0.87
CA ALA A 179 12.42 -9.84 -0.11
C ALA A 179 11.97 -8.90 1.02
N ILE A 180 10.66 -8.95 1.31
CA ILE A 180 10.05 -8.36 2.51
C ILE A 180 9.90 -9.45 3.57
N ALA A 181 10.49 -9.25 4.75
CA ALA A 181 10.20 -10.04 5.93
C ALA A 181 8.94 -9.51 6.64
N ILE A 182 7.94 -10.37 6.83
CA ILE A 182 6.72 -10.07 7.56
C ILE A 182 6.83 -10.75 8.93
N VAL A 183 6.98 -9.95 9.99
CA VAL A 183 7.09 -10.42 11.39
C VAL A 183 5.75 -10.21 12.08
N ASP A 184 4.98 -11.29 12.22
CA ASP A 184 3.55 -11.22 12.53
C ASP A 184 3.03 -12.56 13.08
N SER A 185 1.76 -12.88 12.88
CA SER A 185 1.05 -14.12 13.23
C SER A 185 1.21 -15.27 12.22
N GLY A 186 1.88 -15.02 11.10
CA GLY A 186 2.17 -16.00 10.05
C GLY A 186 1.73 -15.52 8.67
N VAL A 187 1.68 -16.44 7.71
CA VAL A 187 1.06 -16.23 6.39
C VAL A 187 0.41 -17.55 5.97
N ASP A 188 -0.79 -17.54 5.38
CA ASP A 188 -1.37 -18.72 4.75
C ASP A 188 -0.68 -19.03 3.39
N PRO A 189 0.05 -20.17 3.26
CA PRO A 189 0.73 -20.54 2.02
C PRO A 189 -0.23 -21.04 0.92
N ALA A 190 -1.50 -21.30 1.21
CA ALA A 190 -2.49 -21.68 0.21
C ALA A 190 -3.01 -20.48 -0.61
N ARG A 191 -2.66 -19.25 -0.22
CA ARG A 191 -3.08 -18.02 -0.91
C ARG A 191 -2.45 -17.87 -2.29
N ALA A 192 -3.31 -17.77 -3.30
CA ALA A 192 -2.93 -17.37 -4.66
C ALA A 192 -2.32 -15.96 -4.72
N ASP A 193 -2.58 -15.13 -3.70
CA ASP A 193 -1.98 -13.81 -3.48
C ASP A 193 -0.45 -13.83 -3.38
N PHE A 194 0.18 -14.97 -3.05
CA PHE A 194 1.63 -15.08 -2.86
C PHE A 194 2.27 -16.16 -3.75
N GLY A 195 1.68 -17.36 -3.79
CA GLY A 195 2.22 -18.49 -4.55
C GLY A 195 3.71 -18.73 -4.28
N THR A 196 4.50 -18.90 -5.35
CA THR A 196 5.95 -19.17 -5.26
C THR A 196 6.80 -17.98 -4.81
N ARG A 197 6.21 -16.80 -4.52
CA ARG A 197 6.93 -15.65 -3.96
C ARG A 197 7.12 -15.76 -2.45
N LEU A 198 6.35 -16.60 -1.75
CA LEU A 198 6.57 -16.93 -0.35
C LEU A 198 7.79 -17.88 -0.24
N LEU A 199 8.97 -17.31 -0.02
CA LEU A 199 10.25 -18.01 -0.11
C LEU A 199 10.48 -19.02 1.02
N THR A 200 10.02 -18.68 2.22
CA THR A 200 10.13 -19.51 3.41
C THR A 200 9.13 -19.06 4.48
N GLN A 201 8.81 -19.98 5.39
CA GLN A 201 8.03 -19.71 6.59
C GLN A 201 8.79 -20.23 7.80
N VAL A 202 8.80 -19.46 8.88
CA VAL A 202 9.43 -19.83 10.15
C VAL A 202 8.45 -19.50 11.27
N ASN A 203 8.29 -20.42 12.22
CA ASN A 203 7.59 -20.14 13.48
C ASN A 203 8.62 -20.03 14.60
N LEU A 204 8.63 -18.87 15.26
CA LEU A 204 9.45 -18.52 16.42
C LEU A 204 8.59 -18.22 17.65
N SER A 205 7.25 -18.27 17.53
CA SER A 205 6.36 -18.04 18.66
C SER A 205 6.50 -19.14 19.70
N SER A 206 6.75 -18.73 20.95
CA SER A 206 6.79 -19.56 22.14
C SER A 206 5.40 -19.85 22.72
N LEU A 207 4.37 -19.14 22.25
CA LEU A 207 3.00 -19.20 22.75
C LEU A 207 2.17 -20.30 22.08
N THR A 208 1.07 -20.69 22.73
CA THR A 208 0.16 -21.74 22.26
C THR A 208 -1.26 -21.19 22.10
N PRO A 209 -2.02 -21.60 21.06
CA PRO A 209 -1.75 -22.70 20.12
C PRO A 209 -0.73 -22.37 19.02
N THR A 210 0.01 -23.41 18.60
CA THR A 210 1.01 -23.35 17.53
C THR A 210 0.42 -23.83 16.20
N ALA A 211 -0.28 -22.94 15.49
CA ALA A 211 -0.76 -23.22 14.14
C ALA A 211 0.38 -23.34 13.11
N THR A 212 0.12 -24.10 12.04
CA THR A 212 0.92 -24.09 10.81
C THR A 212 0.29 -23.14 9.80
N GLY A 213 1.07 -22.19 9.27
CA GLY A 213 0.55 -21.11 8.42
C GLY A 213 0.17 -19.89 9.26
N ASP A 214 -1.09 -19.50 9.22
CA ASP A 214 -1.63 -18.36 9.97
C ASP A 214 -3.04 -18.70 10.52
N GLY A 215 -3.13 -18.96 11.83
CA GLY A 215 -4.41 -19.21 12.51
C GLY A 215 -5.10 -17.94 13.00
N ARG A 216 -4.40 -16.80 13.08
CA ARG A 216 -4.95 -15.50 13.47
C ARG A 216 -5.61 -14.81 12.28
N GLY A 217 -4.88 -14.71 11.17
CA GLY A 217 -5.27 -14.10 9.89
C GLY A 217 -4.67 -12.72 9.63
N HIS A 218 -4.04 -12.11 10.64
CA HIS A 218 -3.50 -10.76 10.56
C HIS A 218 -2.25 -10.69 9.66
N GLY A 219 -1.32 -11.64 9.82
CA GLY A 219 -0.07 -11.64 9.04
C GLY A 219 -0.28 -11.98 7.56
N THR A 220 -1.29 -12.80 7.24
CA THR A 220 -1.76 -12.98 5.86
C THR A 220 -2.26 -11.67 5.26
N PHE A 221 -3.01 -10.87 6.01
CA PHE A 221 -3.57 -9.59 5.58
C PHE A 221 -2.46 -8.54 5.36
N VAL A 222 -1.53 -8.44 6.32
CA VAL A 222 -0.34 -7.57 6.27
C VAL A 222 0.56 -7.93 5.08
N ALA A 223 0.84 -9.22 4.85
CA ALA A 223 1.57 -9.68 3.67
C ALA A 223 0.83 -9.38 2.35
N GLY A 224 -0.51 -9.42 2.37
CA GLY A 224 -1.37 -9.05 1.25
C GLY A 224 -1.23 -7.57 0.85
N ILE A 225 -1.20 -6.66 1.83
CA ILE A 225 -0.97 -5.23 1.56
C ILE A 225 0.46 -4.99 1.09
N ALA A 226 1.45 -5.61 1.71
CA ALA A 226 2.85 -5.44 1.33
C ALA A 226 3.13 -5.93 -0.09
N ALA A 227 2.64 -7.13 -0.45
CA ALA A 227 3.05 -7.82 -1.66
C ALA A 227 2.02 -8.86 -2.18
N GLY A 228 0.73 -8.68 -1.96
CA GLY A 228 -0.31 -9.52 -2.59
C GLY A 228 -0.40 -9.28 -4.10
N SER A 229 -0.59 -10.35 -4.89
CA SER A 229 -0.66 -10.30 -6.36
C SER A 229 -1.99 -10.76 -6.97
N ALA A 230 -3.05 -10.87 -6.18
CA ALA A 230 -4.35 -11.28 -6.69
C ALA A 230 -5.02 -10.15 -7.50
N THR A 231 -5.67 -10.50 -8.62
CA THR A 231 -6.41 -9.55 -9.45
C THR A 231 -7.52 -8.88 -8.65
N GLY A 232 -7.56 -7.54 -8.65
CA GLY A 232 -8.49 -6.74 -7.85
C GLY A 232 -8.01 -6.47 -6.41
N TYR A 233 -6.93 -7.10 -5.97
CA TYR A 233 -6.37 -6.98 -4.60
C TYR A 233 -4.83 -6.90 -4.61
N ALA A 234 -4.23 -6.30 -5.65
CA ALA A 234 -2.79 -6.08 -5.69
C ALA A 234 -2.34 -5.13 -4.56
N GLY A 235 -1.31 -5.56 -3.83
CA GLY A 235 -0.64 -4.79 -2.79
C GLY A 235 0.35 -3.77 -3.35
N ALA A 236 1.19 -3.24 -2.48
CA ALA A 236 2.16 -2.20 -2.83
C ALA A 236 3.29 -2.72 -3.75
N ALA A 237 3.89 -3.87 -3.42
CA ALA A 237 4.94 -4.52 -4.21
C ALA A 237 4.51 -5.92 -4.68
N PRO A 238 3.54 -6.04 -5.61
CA PRO A 238 2.91 -7.32 -6.00
C PRO A 238 3.86 -8.32 -6.69
N ALA A 239 5.06 -7.90 -7.09
CA ALA A 239 6.11 -8.75 -7.63
C ALA A 239 7.14 -9.23 -6.58
N ALA A 240 7.14 -8.67 -5.38
CA ALA A 240 8.19 -8.88 -4.38
C ALA A 240 8.21 -10.32 -3.81
N PRO A 241 9.38 -10.89 -3.48
CA PRO A 241 9.46 -12.06 -2.63
C PRO A 241 9.06 -11.74 -1.17
N ILE A 242 8.50 -12.72 -0.48
CA ILE A 242 8.02 -12.62 0.90
C ILE A 242 8.70 -13.69 1.76
N VAL A 243 9.09 -13.30 2.97
CA VAL A 243 9.56 -14.20 4.03
C VAL A 243 8.61 -14.07 5.22
N SER A 244 7.95 -15.16 5.61
CA SER A 244 6.99 -15.17 6.72
C SER A 244 7.69 -15.62 8.01
N ILE A 245 7.59 -14.80 9.06
CA ILE A 245 8.13 -15.11 10.38
C ILE A 245 7.01 -14.93 11.41
N ARG A 246 6.45 -16.06 11.87
CA ARG A 246 5.43 -16.09 12.91
C ARG A 246 6.08 -15.92 14.28
N VAL A 247 5.64 -14.89 15.01
CA VAL A 247 6.00 -14.59 16.41
C VAL A 247 4.78 -14.57 17.32
N MET A 248 3.57 -14.40 16.78
CA MET A 248 2.33 -14.40 17.56
C MET A 248 1.67 -15.79 17.67
N ASP A 249 0.78 -15.92 18.66
CA ASP A 249 -0.23 -16.98 18.74
C ASP A 249 -1.45 -16.68 17.84
N ASP A 250 -2.47 -17.54 17.90
CA ASP A 250 -3.70 -17.32 17.12
C ASP A 250 -4.64 -16.24 17.72
N ASN A 251 -4.28 -15.63 18.85
CA ASN A 251 -5.03 -14.53 19.47
C ASN A 251 -4.41 -13.15 19.18
N GLY A 252 -3.27 -13.09 18.47
CA GLY A 252 -2.54 -11.86 18.17
C GLY A 252 -1.52 -11.44 19.26
N LYS A 253 -1.24 -12.31 20.23
CA LYS A 253 -0.22 -12.08 21.28
C LYS A 253 1.14 -12.62 20.84
N ALA A 254 2.23 -11.88 21.04
CA ALA A 254 3.61 -12.35 20.89
C ALA A 254 4.42 -12.08 22.16
N MET A 255 5.48 -12.85 22.43
CA MET A 255 6.46 -12.45 23.44
C MET A 255 7.55 -11.57 22.80
N THR A 256 7.99 -10.52 23.50
CA THR A 256 9.06 -9.62 23.03
C THR A 256 10.34 -10.38 22.66
N SER A 257 10.63 -11.48 23.38
CA SER A 257 11.73 -12.42 23.06
C SER A 257 11.65 -12.99 21.65
N ASP A 258 10.44 -13.25 21.16
CA ASP A 258 10.19 -13.98 19.91
C ASP A 258 10.29 -13.01 18.73
N VAL A 259 9.89 -11.75 18.93
CA VAL A 259 10.14 -10.64 18.00
C VAL A 259 11.64 -10.32 17.89
N VAL A 260 12.37 -10.30 19.03
CA VAL A 260 13.84 -10.16 19.02
C VAL A 260 14.51 -11.36 18.34
N ALA A 261 14.01 -12.58 18.54
CA ALA A 261 14.48 -13.78 17.83
C ALA A 261 14.19 -13.71 16.32
N ALA A 262 13.08 -13.10 15.90
CA ALA A 262 12.81 -12.82 14.49
C ALA A 262 13.84 -11.85 13.89
N CYS A 263 14.22 -10.78 14.60
CA CYS A 263 15.30 -9.89 14.16
C CYS A 263 16.64 -10.63 14.02
N GLN A 264 17.01 -11.46 15.00
CA GLN A 264 18.22 -12.30 14.92
C GLN A 264 18.18 -13.27 13.72
N TRP A 265 17.04 -13.91 13.48
CA TRP A 265 16.85 -14.81 12.34
C TRP A 265 16.95 -14.06 11.01
N ILE A 266 16.37 -12.86 10.90
CA ILE A 266 16.48 -12.00 9.71
C ILE A 266 17.95 -11.70 9.42
N LEU A 267 18.73 -11.23 10.40
CA LEU A 267 20.16 -10.95 10.20
C LEU A 267 20.94 -12.16 9.70
N ALA A 268 20.69 -13.33 10.30
CA ALA A 268 21.34 -14.59 9.93
C ALA A 268 20.95 -15.12 8.54
N ASN A 269 19.82 -14.66 7.97
CA ASN A 269 19.28 -15.14 6.69
C ASN A 269 19.14 -14.05 5.60
N LYS A 270 19.50 -12.79 5.89
CA LYS A 270 19.26 -11.66 4.96
C LYS A 270 19.89 -11.89 3.59
N ASP A 271 21.13 -12.38 3.56
CA ASP A 271 21.88 -12.61 2.31
C ASP A 271 21.39 -13.87 1.57
N LYS A 272 20.77 -14.81 2.29
CA LYS A 272 20.23 -16.06 1.74
C LYS A 272 18.92 -15.84 0.97
N TYR A 273 18.07 -14.93 1.45
CA TYR A 273 16.76 -14.62 0.84
C TYR A 273 16.68 -13.20 0.25
N ASN A 274 17.81 -12.48 0.18
CA ASN A 274 17.88 -11.07 -0.24
C ASN A 274 16.91 -10.14 0.55
N ILE A 275 16.82 -10.31 1.87
CA ILE A 275 15.95 -9.49 2.72
C ILE A 275 16.56 -8.09 2.83
N ARG A 276 15.85 -7.09 2.31
CA ARG A 276 16.21 -5.66 2.47
C ARG A 276 15.09 -4.83 3.10
N VAL A 277 13.92 -5.43 3.34
CA VAL A 277 12.79 -4.79 4.03
C VAL A 277 12.26 -5.74 5.11
N ALA A 278 11.90 -5.19 6.27
CA ALA A 278 11.16 -5.89 7.32
C ALA A 278 9.96 -5.04 7.77
N ASN A 279 8.83 -5.68 8.05
CA ASN A 279 7.61 -5.04 8.53
C ASN A 279 7.17 -5.64 9.89
N PHE A 280 6.94 -4.76 10.87
CA PHE A 280 6.46 -5.10 12.21
C PHE A 280 5.11 -4.39 12.45
N SER A 281 4.02 -5.11 12.21
CA SER A 281 2.65 -4.62 12.40
C SER A 281 2.16 -4.94 13.83
N LEU A 282 2.94 -4.51 14.83
CA LEU A 282 2.82 -4.88 16.24
C LEU A 282 3.50 -3.85 17.16
N HIS A 283 3.08 -3.78 18.43
CA HIS A 283 3.78 -3.05 19.49
C HIS A 283 3.91 -3.85 20.81
N SER A 284 4.81 -3.44 21.70
CA SER A 284 4.94 -3.97 23.09
C SER A 284 3.77 -3.54 23.97
N ALA A 285 3.30 -4.36 24.92
CA ALA A 285 2.34 -3.90 25.94
C ALA A 285 2.96 -2.97 26.99
N THR A 286 4.27 -3.06 27.20
CA THR A 286 5.01 -2.19 28.13
C THR A 286 5.57 -0.97 27.40
N PRO A 287 5.33 0.26 27.87
CA PRO A 287 5.96 1.46 27.34
C PRO A 287 7.38 1.65 27.91
N GLY A 288 8.28 2.31 27.18
CA GLY A 288 9.63 2.64 27.64
C GLY A 288 10.48 3.43 26.63
N HIS A 289 11.70 3.76 27.07
CA HIS A 289 12.70 4.45 26.26
C HIS A 289 13.34 3.50 25.24
N PHE A 290 13.60 3.96 24.01
CA PHE A 290 14.15 3.10 22.97
C PHE A 290 15.55 2.56 23.34
N VAL A 291 16.34 3.37 24.03
CA VAL A 291 17.69 3.04 24.50
C VAL A 291 17.77 2.04 25.65
N SER A 292 16.65 1.64 26.27
CA SER A 292 16.62 0.56 27.25
C SER A 292 15.91 -0.70 26.72
N ASN A 293 14.96 -0.53 25.80
CA ASN A 293 14.14 -1.61 25.27
C ASN A 293 14.95 -2.62 24.41
N PRO A 294 14.74 -3.95 24.58
CA PRO A 294 15.42 -4.95 23.77
C PRO A 294 14.89 -5.09 22.34
N LEU A 295 13.65 -4.68 22.05
CA LEU A 295 13.05 -4.74 20.72
C LEU A 295 13.58 -3.62 19.82
N ASP A 296 13.67 -2.39 20.35
CA ASP A 296 14.19 -1.23 19.62
C ASP A 296 15.63 -1.48 19.17
N LYS A 297 16.50 -1.92 20.10
CA LYS A 297 17.88 -2.37 19.80
C LYS A 297 17.96 -3.54 18.81
N ALA A 298 16.91 -4.33 18.67
CA ALA A 298 16.86 -5.42 17.71
C ALA A 298 16.49 -4.91 16.30
N VAL A 299 15.61 -3.91 16.18
CA VAL A 299 15.28 -3.27 14.89
C VAL A 299 16.35 -2.26 14.45
N GLU A 300 17.00 -1.53 15.37
CA GLU A 300 18.24 -0.77 15.12
C GLU A 300 19.29 -1.66 14.42
N LYS A 301 19.50 -2.88 14.93
CA LYS A 301 20.46 -3.81 14.33
C LYS A 301 20.03 -4.34 12.96
N LEU A 302 18.74 -4.36 12.62
CA LEU A 302 18.29 -4.57 11.23
C LEU A 302 18.65 -3.36 10.35
N TRP A 303 18.35 -2.16 10.85
CA TRP A 303 18.58 -0.89 10.17
C TRP A 303 20.06 -0.68 9.82
N PHE A 304 20.95 -0.75 10.82
CA PHE A 304 22.40 -0.66 10.64
C PHE A 304 23.01 -1.83 9.84
N SER A 305 22.25 -2.91 9.61
CA SER A 305 22.62 -4.02 8.71
C SER A 305 22.09 -3.86 7.28
N GLY A 306 21.54 -2.68 6.93
CA GLY A 306 21.09 -2.32 5.58
C GLY A 306 19.68 -2.76 5.22
N ILE A 307 18.86 -3.12 6.22
CA ILE A 307 17.45 -3.54 6.07
C ILE A 307 16.55 -2.39 6.48
N PHE A 308 15.68 -1.92 5.58
CA PHE A 308 14.67 -0.93 5.90
C PHE A 308 13.58 -1.55 6.78
N VAL A 309 13.32 -0.94 7.94
CA VAL A 309 12.30 -1.40 8.88
C VAL A 309 11.11 -0.45 8.86
N ALA A 310 9.94 -0.98 8.52
CA ALA A 310 8.65 -0.31 8.69
C ALA A 310 7.94 -0.88 9.94
N VAL A 311 7.39 0.01 10.75
CA VAL A 311 6.68 -0.35 11.99
C VAL A 311 5.35 0.40 12.07
N ALA A 312 4.34 -0.21 12.70
CA ALA A 312 3.10 0.49 13.01
C ALA A 312 3.31 1.54 14.13
N SER A 313 2.49 2.62 14.15
CA SER A 313 2.53 3.61 15.23
C SER A 313 1.68 3.24 16.45
N GLY A 314 0.79 2.26 16.32
CA GLY A 314 -0.17 1.85 17.34
C GLY A 314 -1.55 2.48 17.20
N ASN A 315 -2.57 1.80 17.74
CA ASN A 315 -3.98 2.21 17.65
C ASN A 315 -4.56 2.73 18.97
N TYR A 316 -3.69 3.12 19.92
CA TYR A 316 -4.04 3.73 21.20
C TYR A 316 -4.20 5.26 21.10
N GLY A 317 -4.23 5.81 19.88
CA GLY A 317 -4.46 7.24 19.62
C GLY A 317 -5.88 7.68 19.93
N VAL A 318 -6.04 8.99 20.17
CA VAL A 318 -7.34 9.63 20.40
C VAL A 318 -7.53 10.71 19.34
N ALA A 319 -8.69 10.70 18.66
CA ALA A 319 -8.95 11.56 17.51
C ALA A 319 -8.67 13.05 17.80
N GLY A 320 -7.67 13.60 17.11
CA GLY A 320 -7.27 15.00 17.24
C GLY A 320 -6.55 15.37 18.55
N GLN A 321 -6.07 14.39 19.32
CA GLN A 321 -5.26 14.60 20.54
C GLN A 321 -3.95 13.79 20.45
N PRO A 322 -2.77 14.39 20.73
CA PRO A 322 -1.53 13.64 20.79
C PRO A 322 -1.54 12.70 21.99
N VAL A 323 -0.87 11.55 21.83
CA VAL A 323 -0.64 10.53 22.85
C VAL A 323 0.85 10.31 23.04
N HIS A 324 1.24 9.68 24.15
CA HIS A 324 2.65 9.40 24.39
C HIS A 324 3.12 8.21 23.55
N MET A 325 4.14 8.42 22.71
CA MET A 325 4.65 7.41 21.77
C MET A 325 5.67 6.51 22.47
N GLY A 326 5.18 5.75 23.45
CA GLY A 326 6.01 5.00 24.40
C GLY A 326 6.32 3.55 24.02
N TYR A 327 5.70 2.97 23.00
CA TYR A 327 5.74 1.52 22.75
C TYR A 327 6.66 1.12 21.60
N ALA A 328 7.39 0.02 21.79
CA ALA A 328 8.34 -0.52 20.82
C ALA A 328 7.66 -1.40 19.77
N PRO A 329 8.03 -1.33 18.48
CA PRO A 329 9.14 -0.55 17.92
C PRO A 329 8.76 0.83 17.37
N GLY A 330 7.54 1.32 17.64
CA GLY A 330 7.02 2.59 17.10
C GLY A 330 7.70 3.85 17.66
N ASN A 331 8.31 3.76 18.84
CA ASN A 331 9.09 4.79 19.53
C ASN A 331 10.53 4.97 18.99
N ASP A 332 11.11 4.00 18.29
CA ASP A 332 12.51 4.04 17.85
C ASP A 332 12.75 5.15 16.80
N PRO A 333 13.77 6.03 16.94
CA PRO A 333 13.96 7.16 16.05
C PRO A 333 14.56 6.80 14.69
N PHE A 334 15.27 5.68 14.55
CA PHE A 334 15.94 5.29 13.30
C PHE A 334 14.95 4.71 12.30
N VAL A 335 14.09 3.79 12.73
CA VAL A 335 13.12 3.07 11.87
C VAL A 335 12.03 3.98 11.32
N MET A 336 11.24 3.48 10.37
CA MET A 336 10.08 4.18 9.81
C MET A 336 8.81 3.79 10.57
N THR A 337 8.34 4.65 11.48
CA THR A 337 7.05 4.52 12.16
C THR A 337 5.94 5.09 11.28
N VAL A 338 4.89 4.29 11.07
CA VAL A 338 3.84 4.59 10.10
C VAL A 338 2.48 4.75 10.79
N GLY A 339 1.92 5.97 10.69
CA GLY A 339 0.54 6.27 11.08
C GLY A 339 -0.49 5.84 10.04
N ALA A 340 -1.73 5.65 10.46
CA ALA A 340 -2.85 5.32 9.59
C ALA A 340 -3.59 6.59 9.15
N LEU A 341 -3.79 6.73 7.84
CA LEU A 341 -4.67 7.72 7.24
C LEU A 341 -6.05 7.15 6.96
N ASP A 342 -7.03 8.03 7.11
CA ASP A 342 -8.35 7.96 6.52
C ASP A 342 -8.34 8.80 5.22
N LEU A 343 -8.69 8.18 4.09
CA LEU A 343 -8.77 8.83 2.76
C LEU A 343 -10.13 9.49 2.49
N GLY A 344 -11.07 9.44 3.43
CA GLY A 344 -12.39 10.07 3.33
C GLY A 344 -13.28 9.61 2.16
N GLY A 345 -12.86 8.58 1.40
CA GLY A 345 -13.59 7.99 0.27
C GLY A 345 -13.34 8.61 -1.11
N THR A 346 -12.20 9.27 -1.34
CA THR A 346 -11.87 9.88 -2.66
C THR A 346 -10.37 9.84 -2.96
N VAL A 347 -10.02 9.93 -4.25
CA VAL A 347 -8.67 10.34 -4.68
C VAL A 347 -8.44 11.82 -4.40
N GLY A 348 -7.54 12.10 -3.45
CA GLY A 348 -6.91 13.40 -3.23
C GLY A 348 -7.17 14.07 -1.87
N LEU A 349 -6.08 14.63 -1.33
CA LEU A 349 -5.80 15.38 -0.08
C LEU A 349 -6.82 16.40 0.48
N GLY A 350 -8.02 16.54 -0.08
CA GLY A 350 -9.02 17.53 0.34
C GLY A 350 -9.76 17.17 1.63
N ASN A 351 -9.80 15.88 1.99
CA ASN A 351 -10.53 15.31 3.11
C ASN A 351 -9.67 14.34 3.96
N ASP A 352 -8.44 14.06 3.53
CA ASP A 352 -7.54 13.14 4.20
C ASP A 352 -7.12 13.65 5.59
N ASN A 353 -7.18 12.76 6.57
CA ASN A 353 -6.84 13.03 7.97
C ASN A 353 -6.27 11.77 8.62
N ALA A 354 -5.55 11.90 9.74
CA ALA A 354 -5.17 10.76 10.54
C ALA A 354 -6.43 9.98 10.97
N ALA A 355 -6.39 8.65 10.84
CA ALA A 355 -7.47 7.80 11.28
C ALA A 355 -7.66 7.96 12.80
N PRO A 356 -8.90 7.91 13.33
CA PRO A 356 -9.22 8.39 14.69
C PRO A 356 -8.56 7.60 15.83
N PHE A 357 -7.99 6.44 15.53
CA PHE A 357 -7.23 5.57 16.43
C PHE A 357 -5.70 5.69 16.28
N SER A 358 -5.19 6.33 15.22
CA SER A 358 -3.77 6.36 14.89
C SER A 358 -3.00 7.13 15.97
N ALA A 359 -2.09 6.45 16.68
CA ALA A 359 -1.26 7.10 17.67
C ALA A 359 -0.22 8.03 17.02
N TYR A 360 -0.08 9.22 17.59
CA TYR A 360 0.89 10.24 17.22
C TYR A 360 1.23 11.11 18.43
N GLY A 361 2.42 11.71 18.46
CA GLY A 361 2.91 12.55 19.56
C GLY A 361 4.42 12.42 19.73
N TYR A 362 4.91 12.64 20.94
CA TYR A 362 6.34 12.54 21.28
C TYR A 362 6.64 11.25 22.05
N THR A 363 7.85 10.72 21.88
CA THR A 363 8.38 9.60 22.68
C THR A 363 8.89 10.13 24.04
N TYR A 364 9.26 9.24 24.97
CA TYR A 364 9.94 9.66 26.22
C TYR A 364 11.27 10.37 25.96
N ASP A 365 11.86 10.09 24.80
CA ASP A 365 13.15 10.59 24.34
C ASP A 365 12.98 11.78 23.36
N GLY A 366 11.80 12.42 23.36
CA GLY A 366 11.53 13.69 22.67
C GLY A 366 11.36 13.63 21.15
N PHE A 367 11.41 12.45 20.54
CA PHE A 367 11.24 12.29 19.10
C PHE A 367 9.76 12.36 18.72
N LEU A 368 9.43 13.11 17.65
CA LEU A 368 8.07 13.16 17.11
C LEU A 368 7.79 11.90 16.27
N LYS A 369 6.65 11.26 16.50
CA LYS A 369 6.17 10.07 15.76
C LYS A 369 4.68 10.21 15.43
N PRO A 370 4.17 9.58 14.35
CA PRO A 370 4.89 8.78 13.36
C PRO A 370 5.79 9.64 12.45
N ASP A 371 6.73 9.03 11.73
CA ASP A 371 7.56 9.76 10.76
C ASP A 371 6.74 10.11 9.50
N ILE A 372 5.85 9.21 9.08
CA ILE A 372 4.97 9.34 7.90
C ILE A 372 3.62 8.65 8.19
N ALA A 373 2.60 8.92 7.38
CA ALA A 373 1.38 8.13 7.38
C ALA A 373 1.07 7.51 6.00
N ALA A 374 0.29 6.44 5.99
CA ALA A 374 -0.19 5.79 4.78
C ALA A 374 -1.65 5.32 4.98
N PRO A 375 -2.41 5.05 3.91
CA PRO A 375 -3.80 4.60 4.03
C PRO A 375 -3.92 3.35 4.92
N GLY A 376 -4.69 3.47 6.02
CA GLY A 376 -4.81 2.42 7.04
C GLY A 376 -6.25 2.20 7.53
N ARG A 377 -7.24 2.83 6.89
CA ARG A 377 -8.66 2.70 7.21
C ARG A 377 -9.42 2.01 6.07
N PHE A 378 -10.30 1.08 6.42
CA PHE A 378 -11.18 0.35 5.47
C PHE A 378 -10.45 -0.36 4.32
N ILE A 379 -9.24 -0.85 4.59
CA ILE A 379 -8.44 -1.63 3.63
C ILE A 379 -9.05 -3.03 3.50
N VAL A 380 -9.08 -3.58 2.29
CA VAL A 380 -9.50 -4.97 2.03
C VAL A 380 -8.27 -5.82 1.74
N GLY A 381 -8.06 -6.85 2.56
CA GLY A 381 -6.89 -7.74 2.50
C GLY A 381 -7.27 -9.22 2.58
N PRO A 382 -6.38 -10.12 2.11
CA PRO A 382 -6.60 -11.56 2.15
C PRO A 382 -6.55 -12.07 3.60
N ALA A 383 -7.48 -12.97 3.95
CA ALA A 383 -7.48 -13.63 5.25
C ALA A 383 -7.79 -15.14 5.09
N PRO A 384 -7.26 -16.02 5.96
CA PRO A 384 -7.60 -17.43 5.97
C PRO A 384 -9.03 -17.60 6.48
N ALA A 385 -9.90 -18.30 5.73
CA ALA A 385 -11.34 -18.37 6.04
C ALA A 385 -11.70 -19.08 7.37
N ALA A 386 -10.73 -19.75 8.00
CA ALA A 386 -10.86 -20.41 9.30
C ALA A 386 -10.11 -19.69 10.44
N SER A 387 -9.58 -18.49 10.19
CA SER A 387 -8.78 -17.75 11.17
C SER A 387 -9.65 -17.11 12.27
N THR A 388 -9.05 -16.84 13.44
CA THR A 388 -9.80 -16.23 14.55
C THR A 388 -10.32 -14.82 14.20
N LEU A 389 -9.56 -14.04 13.43
CA LEU A 389 -9.95 -12.70 12.98
C LEU A 389 -11.21 -12.73 12.11
N VAL A 390 -11.31 -13.71 11.20
CA VAL A 390 -12.52 -13.94 10.39
C VAL A 390 -13.69 -14.41 11.26
N ALA A 391 -13.43 -15.28 12.25
CA ALA A 391 -14.46 -15.77 13.18
C ALA A 391 -14.97 -14.67 14.15
N GLN A 392 -14.12 -13.70 14.53
CA GLN A 392 -14.46 -12.57 15.39
C GLN A 392 -15.15 -11.43 14.63
N LYS A 393 -14.82 -11.22 13.35
CA LYS A 393 -15.34 -10.12 12.52
C LYS A 393 -16.08 -10.63 11.26
N PRO A 394 -17.06 -11.55 11.37
CA PRO A 394 -17.69 -12.18 10.20
C PRO A 394 -18.48 -11.20 9.32
N LEU A 395 -18.93 -10.06 9.86
CA LEU A 395 -19.60 -9.00 9.11
C LEU A 395 -18.65 -8.18 8.21
N ASN A 396 -17.35 -8.25 8.46
CA ASN A 396 -16.32 -7.54 7.68
C ASN A 396 -15.84 -8.36 6.46
N VAL A 397 -16.30 -9.59 6.27
CA VAL A 397 -15.90 -10.47 5.17
C VAL A 397 -16.52 -9.98 3.86
N THR A 398 -15.70 -9.40 2.98
CA THR A 398 -16.15 -8.76 1.73
C THR A 398 -16.24 -9.74 0.57
N ALA A 399 -15.40 -10.78 0.57
CA ALA A 399 -15.41 -11.86 -0.43
C ALA A 399 -14.83 -13.16 0.20
N PRO A 400 -14.96 -14.33 -0.45
CA PRO A 400 -14.37 -15.57 0.05
C PRO A 400 -12.85 -15.44 0.28
N GLY A 401 -12.44 -15.42 1.55
CA GLY A 401 -11.05 -15.22 1.95
C GLY A 401 -10.55 -13.78 1.83
N TYR A 402 -11.40 -12.77 1.79
CA TYR A 402 -11.04 -11.36 1.95
C TYR A 402 -11.91 -10.69 3.00
N ILE A 403 -11.31 -9.80 3.78
CA ILE A 403 -11.94 -9.09 4.89
C ILE A 403 -11.59 -7.60 4.81
N GLN A 404 -12.43 -6.72 5.37
CA GLN A 404 -12.18 -5.27 5.47
C GLN A 404 -11.80 -4.88 6.90
N LEU A 405 -10.65 -4.24 7.10
CA LEU A 405 -10.15 -3.87 8.42
C LEU A 405 -9.51 -2.47 8.41
N SER A 406 -9.29 -1.93 9.61
CA SER A 406 -8.62 -0.65 9.86
C SER A 406 -7.51 -0.87 10.91
N GLY A 407 -6.40 -0.13 10.83
CA GLY A 407 -5.27 -0.24 11.76
C GLY A 407 -3.96 0.30 11.20
N THR A 408 -3.08 0.78 12.07
CA THR A 408 -1.69 1.14 11.72
C THR A 408 -0.89 -0.06 11.19
N SER A 409 -1.24 -1.28 11.63
CA SER A 409 -0.81 -2.56 11.00
C SER A 409 -0.98 -2.64 9.50
N PHE A 410 -1.89 -1.86 8.90
CA PHE A 410 -2.26 -1.92 7.49
C PHE A 410 -1.67 -0.74 6.69
N ALA A 411 -1.35 0.36 7.37
CA ALA A 411 -0.58 1.45 6.81
C ALA A 411 0.92 1.09 6.67
N SER A 412 1.51 0.48 7.71
CA SER A 412 2.93 0.07 7.70
C SER A 412 3.34 -0.81 6.50
N PRO A 413 2.62 -1.90 6.14
CA PRO A 413 2.98 -2.75 5.01
C PRO A 413 2.88 -2.05 3.65
N ALA A 414 2.05 -1.00 3.51
CA ALA A 414 2.04 -0.19 2.29
C ALA A 414 3.36 0.58 2.13
N VAL A 415 3.91 1.12 3.22
CA VAL A 415 5.25 1.75 3.24
C VAL A 415 6.36 0.71 3.07
N ALA A 416 6.23 -0.49 3.64
CA ALA A 416 7.18 -1.58 3.43
C ALA A 416 7.25 -2.02 1.95
N GLY A 417 6.11 -2.16 1.28
CA GLY A 417 6.06 -2.44 -0.16
C GLY A 417 6.61 -1.27 -1.00
N ALA A 418 6.30 -0.02 -0.65
CA ALA A 418 6.91 1.15 -1.29
C ALA A 418 8.45 1.14 -1.17
N ALA A 419 8.99 0.84 0.02
CA ALA A 419 10.42 0.67 0.23
C ALA A 419 11.02 -0.47 -0.59
N GLN A 420 10.29 -1.56 -0.80
CA GLN A 420 10.71 -2.68 -1.65
C GLN A 420 10.80 -2.27 -3.13
N GLU A 421 9.81 -1.56 -3.68
CA GLU A 421 9.83 -1.07 -5.06
C GLU A 421 10.93 -0.01 -5.26
N ILE A 422 11.14 0.87 -4.27
CA ILE A 422 12.27 1.82 -4.25
C ILE A 422 13.60 1.06 -4.30
N LEU A 423 13.82 0.05 -3.44
CA LEU A 423 15.05 -0.74 -3.40
C LEU A 423 15.22 -1.68 -4.60
N THR A 424 14.14 -2.04 -5.30
CA THR A 424 14.20 -2.74 -6.59
C THR A 424 14.78 -1.85 -7.70
N ARG A 425 14.55 -0.53 -7.60
CA ARG A 425 15.00 0.49 -8.57
C ARG A 425 16.35 1.09 -8.20
N HIS A 426 16.61 1.22 -6.89
CA HIS A 426 17.81 1.82 -6.30
C HIS A 426 18.48 0.82 -5.33
N PRO A 427 19.01 -0.32 -5.83
CA PRO A 427 19.49 -1.42 -4.97
C PRO A 427 20.66 -1.03 -4.05
N SER A 428 21.38 0.05 -4.37
CA SER A 428 22.49 0.60 -3.58
C SER A 428 22.09 1.61 -2.50
N TRP A 429 20.81 1.96 -2.36
CA TRP A 429 20.37 2.88 -1.30
C TRP A 429 20.40 2.23 0.09
N THR A 430 20.74 3.02 1.11
CA THR A 430 20.63 2.64 2.53
C THR A 430 19.19 2.77 3.04
N PRO A 431 18.82 2.15 4.17
CA PRO A 431 17.54 2.40 4.84
C PRO A 431 17.25 3.89 5.07
N ASP A 432 18.26 4.68 5.44
CA ASP A 432 18.14 6.13 5.69
C ASP A 432 17.85 6.92 4.42
N GLN A 433 18.45 6.51 3.30
CA GLN A 433 18.14 7.08 1.98
C GLN A 433 16.72 6.73 1.53
N VAL A 434 16.22 5.53 1.84
CA VAL A 434 14.81 5.17 1.59
C VAL A 434 13.88 5.96 2.52
N LYS A 435 14.23 6.12 3.81
CA LYS A 435 13.50 6.97 4.78
C LYS A 435 13.44 8.41 4.29
N GLY A 436 14.58 8.99 3.94
CA GLY A 436 14.67 10.35 3.40
C GLY A 436 13.91 10.53 2.09
N ALA A 437 13.92 9.54 1.19
CA ALA A 437 13.13 9.60 -0.05
C ALA A 437 11.62 9.67 0.22
N LEU A 438 11.14 8.85 1.15
CA LEU A 438 9.73 8.78 1.55
C LEU A 438 9.30 10.07 2.28
N LEU A 439 10.08 10.54 3.26
CA LEU A 439 9.77 11.75 4.03
C LEU A 439 9.84 13.03 3.18
N ALA A 440 10.85 13.17 2.32
CA ALA A 440 11.04 14.37 1.49
C ALA A 440 10.03 14.49 0.34
N THR A 441 9.26 13.43 0.04
CA THR A 441 8.22 13.44 -1.01
C THR A 441 6.80 13.23 -0.48
N ALA A 442 6.63 13.14 0.84
CA ALA A 442 5.34 12.95 1.48
C ALA A 442 4.35 14.07 1.11
N LYS A 443 3.14 13.70 0.71
CA LYS A 443 2.07 14.66 0.39
C LYS A 443 1.61 15.31 1.69
N LYS A 444 1.62 16.65 1.75
CA LYS A 444 1.05 17.36 2.91
C LYS A 444 -0.47 17.17 2.92
N ALA A 445 -1.01 16.66 4.03
CA ALA A 445 -2.45 16.62 4.29
C ALA A 445 -2.84 17.90 5.06
N PRO A 446 -3.33 18.96 4.39
CA PRO A 446 -3.48 20.29 5.00
C PRO A 446 -4.62 20.38 6.02
N ASN A 447 -5.53 19.40 5.99
CA ASN A 447 -6.69 19.30 6.88
C ASN A 447 -6.48 18.26 8.00
N ALA A 448 -5.34 17.56 8.02
CA ALA A 448 -5.00 16.66 9.10
C ALA A 448 -4.67 17.44 10.38
N THR A 449 -4.88 16.82 11.55
CA THR A 449 -4.43 17.45 12.81
C THR A 449 -2.90 17.62 12.77
N PRO A 450 -2.34 18.77 13.20
CA PRO A 450 -0.89 18.97 13.16
C PRO A 450 -0.11 17.83 13.81
N ASN A 451 0.99 17.45 13.18
CA ASN A 451 1.85 16.31 13.50
C ASN A 451 1.22 14.89 13.43
N SER A 452 -0.11 14.75 13.29
CA SER A 452 -0.78 13.44 13.31
C SER A 452 -0.46 12.51 12.14
N VAL A 453 0.17 13.03 11.10
CA VAL A 453 0.59 12.31 9.88
C VAL A 453 2.11 12.36 9.67
N GLY A 454 2.88 12.81 10.67
CA GLY A 454 4.32 13.03 10.53
C GLY A 454 4.65 14.03 9.41
N ALA A 455 5.56 13.65 8.50
CA ALA A 455 5.91 14.42 7.33
C ALA A 455 4.74 14.62 6.33
N GLY A 456 3.74 13.74 6.33
CA GLY A 456 2.62 13.70 5.39
C GLY A 456 2.24 12.27 4.99
N GLU A 457 1.45 12.14 3.93
CA GLU A 457 1.12 10.84 3.34
C GLU A 457 2.23 10.32 2.40
N LEU A 458 2.47 9.01 2.43
CA LEU A 458 3.19 8.23 1.43
C LEU A 458 2.95 8.70 -0.02
N SER A 459 4.04 8.93 -0.76
CA SER A 459 4.02 9.18 -2.22
C SER A 459 5.10 8.36 -2.92
N ALA A 460 4.88 7.04 -3.00
CA ALA A 460 5.89 6.07 -3.43
C ALA A 460 6.45 6.37 -4.83
N GLY A 461 5.58 6.71 -5.79
CA GLY A 461 5.96 7.13 -7.14
C GLY A 461 6.94 8.31 -7.17
N LYS A 462 6.77 9.29 -6.26
CA LYS A 462 7.69 10.44 -6.12
C LYS A 462 8.97 10.04 -5.42
N ALA A 463 8.89 9.29 -4.31
CA ALA A 463 10.06 8.78 -3.57
C ALA A 463 11.01 7.98 -4.48
N ALA A 464 10.46 7.06 -5.28
CA ALA A 464 11.23 6.25 -6.23
C ALA A 464 11.80 7.04 -7.43
N SER A 465 11.31 8.26 -7.69
CA SER A 465 11.82 9.14 -8.76
C SER A 465 13.00 10.03 -8.34
N LEU A 466 13.30 10.11 -7.04
CA LEU A 466 14.46 10.86 -6.55
C LEU A 466 15.78 10.22 -7.00
N SER A 467 16.79 11.06 -7.20
CA SER A 467 18.16 10.65 -7.57
C SER A 467 19.17 10.76 -6.42
N ALA A 468 18.91 11.63 -5.45
CA ALA A 468 19.76 11.89 -4.29
C ALA A 468 18.88 12.23 -3.06
N PRO A 469 18.30 11.24 -2.38
CA PRO A 469 17.51 11.47 -1.18
C PRO A 469 18.38 11.91 0.01
N PRO A 470 17.83 12.68 0.96
CA PRO A 470 18.54 13.05 2.19
C PRO A 470 18.71 11.84 3.12
N ASN A 471 19.51 12.01 4.16
CA ASN A 471 19.57 11.10 5.30
C ASN A 471 18.95 11.81 6.54
N PRO A 472 17.74 11.44 6.99
CA PRO A 472 17.11 12.03 8.19
C PRO A 472 17.84 11.68 9.49
N ASN A 473 18.48 10.51 9.54
CA ASN A 473 19.15 9.97 10.72
C ASN A 473 20.58 10.51 10.89
N LEU A 474 21.11 11.29 9.93
CA LEU A 474 22.47 11.84 9.91
C LEU A 474 22.88 12.56 11.21
N ALA A 475 21.92 13.16 11.92
CA ALA A 475 22.17 13.79 13.20
C ALA A 475 22.47 12.79 14.34
N LEU A 476 21.89 11.59 14.28
CA LEU A 476 22.05 10.46 15.20
C LEU A 476 23.19 9.52 14.80
N ASP A 477 23.46 9.36 13.49
CA ASP A 477 24.51 8.49 12.94
C ASP A 477 25.90 8.75 13.53
N ARG A 478 26.19 10.00 13.95
CA ARG A 478 27.46 10.37 14.60
C ARG A 478 27.70 9.64 15.94
N PHE A 479 26.65 9.06 16.52
CA PHE A 479 26.67 8.29 17.76
C PHE A 479 26.51 6.78 17.50
N VAL A 480 26.41 6.33 16.25
CA VAL A 480 26.36 4.90 15.92
C VAL A 480 27.79 4.36 15.84
N GLY A 481 28.14 3.45 16.74
CA GLY A 481 29.49 2.97 16.97
C GLY A 481 29.65 1.44 16.98
N PRO A 482 30.89 0.93 17.16
CA PRO A 482 31.15 -0.49 17.32
C PRO A 482 30.42 -1.07 18.53
N ASP A 483 29.92 -2.30 18.42
CA ASP A 483 29.22 -2.97 19.51
C ASP A 483 30.18 -3.29 20.68
N PRO A 484 29.97 -2.75 21.89
CA PRO A 484 30.87 -2.96 23.03
C PRO A 484 30.85 -4.41 23.56
N THR A 485 29.90 -5.24 23.13
CA THR A 485 29.87 -6.68 23.42
C THR A 485 30.70 -7.52 22.43
N GLY A 486 31.27 -6.89 21.39
CA GLY A 486 32.02 -7.56 20.31
C GLY A 486 31.16 -8.05 19.15
N GLY A 487 29.90 -7.60 19.06
CA GLY A 487 29.02 -7.84 17.91
C GLY A 487 29.53 -7.20 16.61
N SER A 488 29.20 -7.81 15.47
CA SER A 488 29.61 -7.34 14.15
C SER A 488 28.74 -6.22 13.56
N THR A 489 27.52 -6.04 14.07
CA THR A 489 26.59 -4.97 13.69
C THR A 489 26.74 -3.80 14.67
N PRO A 490 26.88 -2.55 14.19
CA PRO A 490 26.91 -1.35 15.04
C PRO A 490 25.74 -1.24 16.05
N VAL A 491 25.89 -0.33 17.00
CA VAL A 491 24.86 0.05 17.99
C VAL A 491 24.86 1.56 18.19
N PHE A 492 23.75 2.11 18.67
CA PHE A 492 23.67 3.49 19.12
C PHE A 492 24.35 3.66 20.49
N ASP A 493 25.33 4.56 20.57
CA ASP A 493 25.96 4.97 21.83
C ASP A 493 25.10 6.06 22.51
N TRP A 494 24.12 5.58 23.27
CA TRP A 494 23.28 6.43 24.11
C TRP A 494 24.09 7.34 25.03
N ALA A 495 25.18 6.87 25.63
CA ALA A 495 25.91 7.67 26.63
C ALA A 495 26.55 8.90 25.98
N THR A 496 27.19 8.72 24.82
CA THR A 496 27.75 9.85 24.05
C THR A 496 26.66 10.76 23.46
N TRP A 497 25.48 10.22 23.09
CA TRP A 497 24.32 11.05 22.69
C TRP A 497 23.76 11.87 23.86
N GLU A 498 23.54 11.24 25.01
CA GLU A 498 22.95 11.84 26.20
C GLU A 498 23.86 12.95 26.75
N ASP A 499 25.18 12.73 26.79
CA ASP A 499 26.15 13.77 27.12
C ASP A 499 26.14 14.91 26.08
N ALA A 500 26.07 14.60 24.78
CA ALA A 500 26.03 15.64 23.74
C ALA A 500 24.74 16.47 23.76
N VAL A 501 23.60 15.88 24.15
CA VAL A 501 22.32 16.57 24.33
C VAL A 501 22.33 17.43 25.58
N LYS A 502 22.78 16.90 26.73
CA LYS A 502 22.87 17.65 28.00
C LYS A 502 23.85 18.82 27.95
N ASN A 503 24.91 18.73 27.13
CA ASN A 503 25.89 19.81 26.93
C ASN A 503 25.52 20.77 25.77
N ASN A 504 24.36 20.61 25.14
CA ASN A 504 23.90 21.51 24.07
C ASN A 504 23.29 22.80 24.67
N PRO A 505 23.76 24.01 24.33
CA PRO A 505 23.15 25.26 24.83
C PRO A 505 21.66 25.43 24.50
N ALA A 506 21.13 24.70 23.51
CA ALA A 506 19.69 24.66 23.24
C ALA A 506 18.87 23.96 24.34
N TRP A 507 19.50 23.08 25.14
CA TRP A 507 18.87 22.38 26.26
C TRP A 507 18.55 23.35 27.42
N ASP A 508 19.51 24.21 27.78
CA ASP A 508 19.31 25.28 28.76
C ASP A 508 18.39 26.41 28.25
N ALA A 509 18.30 26.58 26.92
CA ALA A 509 17.45 27.58 26.27
C ALA A 509 16.02 27.11 25.99
N ALA A 510 15.71 25.82 26.20
CA ALA A 510 14.36 25.29 26.06
C ALA A 510 13.44 25.90 27.14
N THR A 511 12.49 26.73 26.72
CA THR A 511 11.50 27.30 27.64
C THR A 511 10.46 26.25 27.99
N TRP A 512 10.58 25.65 29.17
CA TRP A 512 9.67 24.64 29.76
C TRP A 512 8.24 25.13 30.06
N THR A 513 7.79 26.20 29.38
CA THR A 513 6.48 26.85 29.51
C THR A 513 6.05 27.42 28.15
N ASP A 514 4.89 26.98 27.65
CA ASP A 514 4.14 27.50 26.49
C ASP A 514 4.94 27.81 25.20
N ALA A 515 5.14 26.76 24.38
CA ALA A 515 5.58 26.92 22.99
C ALA A 515 4.48 27.57 22.12
N THR A 516 4.76 28.75 21.56
CA THR A 516 3.81 29.50 20.72
C THR A 516 3.77 28.98 19.28
N TRP A 517 2.60 28.53 18.85
CA TRP A 517 2.32 28.09 17.47
C TRP A 517 2.45 29.22 16.43
N THR A 518 3.48 29.20 15.57
CA THR A 518 3.39 29.60 14.13
C THR A 518 4.68 29.31 13.34
N ASP A 519 4.51 28.96 12.06
CA ASP A 519 5.46 29.10 10.94
C ASP A 519 6.90 28.54 11.06
N ALA A 520 7.03 27.23 10.82
CA ALA A 520 8.19 26.66 10.12
C ALA A 520 7.86 26.49 8.62
N THR A 521 8.23 27.46 7.77
CA THR A 521 7.97 27.39 6.32
C THR A 521 8.93 26.44 5.61
N TRP A 522 8.46 25.25 5.22
CA TRP A 522 9.21 24.19 4.55
C TRP A 522 9.53 24.48 3.06
N THR A 523 10.12 25.65 2.79
CA THR A 523 10.69 26.04 1.49
C THR A 523 12.07 26.63 1.71
N ASP A 524 13.07 26.16 0.97
CA ASP A 524 14.50 26.52 1.05
C ASP A 524 15.25 26.11 2.33
N ALA A 525 14.82 25.03 2.98
CA ALA A 525 15.67 24.28 3.91
C ALA A 525 16.75 23.48 3.14
N THR A 526 17.95 24.03 3.00
CA THR A 526 19.13 23.26 2.58
C THR A 526 19.53 22.29 3.69
N TRP A 527 19.51 20.98 3.40
CA TRP A 527 19.79 19.86 4.33
C TRP A 527 21.24 19.79 4.88
N THR A 528 21.98 20.90 4.84
CA THR A 528 23.29 21.07 5.51
C THR A 528 23.14 21.45 6.98
N ASP A 529 22.04 22.10 7.37
CA ASP A 529 21.80 22.56 8.74
C ASP A 529 20.54 21.91 9.32
N ALA A 530 20.68 20.67 9.79
CA ALA A 530 19.71 20.04 10.69
C ALA A 530 19.89 20.61 12.11
N THR A 531 19.49 21.88 12.32
CA THR A 531 19.50 22.53 13.63
C THR A 531 18.33 22.08 14.49
N TRP A 532 18.58 21.89 15.79
CA TRP A 532 17.67 21.31 16.79
C TRP A 532 16.52 22.24 17.24
N THR A 533 15.91 23.02 16.34
CA THR A 533 15.15 24.23 16.72
C THR A 533 13.69 24.02 17.13
N ASP A 534 13.09 22.85 16.90
CA ASP A 534 11.66 22.56 17.22
C ASP A 534 11.47 21.33 18.14
N ALA A 535 12.49 20.93 18.90
CA ALA A 535 12.37 19.88 19.91
C ALA A 535 11.73 20.44 21.20
N THR A 536 10.40 20.43 21.28
CA THR A 536 9.65 20.88 22.48
C THR A 536 9.68 19.82 23.59
N TRP A 537 10.74 19.82 24.39
CA TRP A 537 10.86 18.96 25.58
C TRP A 537 9.87 19.41 26.67
N THR A 538 8.95 18.53 27.09
CA THR A 538 8.05 18.77 28.21
C THR A 538 8.22 17.70 29.29
N ASP A 539 8.77 18.13 30.42
CA ASP A 539 8.82 17.46 31.73
C ASP A 539 9.12 15.95 31.72
N ALA A 540 10.23 15.58 31.06
CA ALA A 540 10.89 14.28 31.24
C ALA A 540 11.46 14.20 32.68
N THR A 541 10.58 13.92 33.65
CA THR A 541 10.95 13.66 35.04
C THR A 541 11.64 12.30 35.13
N TRP A 542 12.97 12.32 35.09
CA TRP A 542 13.84 11.14 35.21
C TRP A 542 13.86 10.51 36.63
N THR A 543 12.68 10.41 37.25
CA THR A 543 12.45 9.91 38.62
C THR A 543 11.17 9.09 38.66
N ASP A 544 11.34 7.76 38.73
CA ASP A 544 10.31 6.73 38.94
C ASP A 544 9.02 6.85 38.10
N ALA A 545 8.97 6.09 37.00
CA ALA A 545 7.70 5.65 36.41
C ALA A 545 6.86 4.95 37.51
N THR A 546 5.80 5.60 37.96
CA THR A 546 5.00 5.13 39.10
C THR A 546 4.04 4.03 38.66
N TRP A 547 4.50 2.78 38.81
CA TRP A 547 3.73 1.57 38.51
C TRP A 547 2.46 1.48 39.36
N THR A 548 1.34 2.04 38.87
CA THR A 548 0.01 1.71 39.38
C THR A 548 -0.35 0.31 38.92
N ASP A 549 -0.25 -0.65 39.84
CA ASP A 549 -0.42 -2.08 39.60
C ASP A 549 -1.74 -2.40 38.89
N GLY A 550 -1.63 -3.17 37.80
CA GLY A 550 -2.68 -3.32 36.79
C GLY A 550 -2.59 -4.63 35.99
N ALA A 551 -1.95 -5.66 36.54
CA ALA A 551 -1.89 -7.02 35.97
C ALA A 551 -1.53 -7.06 34.46
N ILE A 552 -0.45 -6.38 34.08
CA ILE A 552 0.06 -6.34 32.71
C ILE A 552 0.58 -7.73 32.33
N GLU A 553 0.11 -8.27 31.20
CA GLU A 553 0.77 -9.40 30.54
C GLU A 553 1.98 -8.89 29.74
N ASP A 554 3.16 -9.49 29.90
CA ASP A 554 4.42 -9.08 29.24
C ASP A 554 4.46 -9.31 27.70
N ALA A 555 3.31 -9.41 27.04
CA ALA A 555 3.15 -9.75 25.62
C ALA A 555 3.03 -8.51 24.73
N SER A 556 3.70 -8.51 23.59
CA SER A 556 3.38 -7.68 22.43
C SER A 556 2.03 -8.08 21.81
N TRP A 557 1.40 -7.15 21.11
CA TRP A 557 0.11 -7.34 20.44
C TRP A 557 0.17 -6.87 18.98
N GLU A 558 -0.74 -7.36 18.15
CA GLU A 558 -0.94 -6.86 16.78
C GLU A 558 -1.65 -5.50 16.73
N ASP A 559 -1.24 -4.64 15.79
CA ASP A 559 -1.74 -3.26 15.69
C ASP A 559 -3.02 -3.17 14.81
N ALA A 560 -4.04 -3.95 15.16
CA ALA A 560 -5.37 -3.92 14.53
C ALA A 560 -6.34 -2.96 15.25
N ALA A 561 -7.00 -2.04 14.52
CA ALA A 561 -8.00 -1.12 15.08
C ALA A 561 -9.39 -1.78 15.03
N GLU A 562 -9.53 -2.84 15.83
CA GLU A 562 -10.64 -3.80 15.84
C GLU A 562 -12.07 -3.24 16.02
N GLY A 563 -12.22 -1.97 16.39
CA GLY A 563 -13.48 -1.34 16.79
C GLY A 563 -14.20 -0.51 15.72
N ASP A 564 -13.58 -0.21 14.57
CA ASP A 564 -14.14 0.67 13.53
C ASP A 564 -15.17 -0.05 12.63
N SER A 565 -16.21 -0.58 13.26
CA SER A 565 -17.30 -1.33 12.63
C SER A 565 -18.48 -0.43 12.24
N SER A 566 -18.24 0.63 11.47
CA SER A 566 -19.32 1.39 10.84
C SER A 566 -19.97 0.57 9.72
N SER A 567 -21.30 0.41 9.76
CA SER A 567 -22.08 -0.36 8.78
C SER A 567 -22.30 0.37 7.44
N THR A 568 -21.37 1.26 7.07
CA THR A 568 -21.31 1.96 5.79
C THR A 568 -20.80 1.01 4.71
N PRO A 569 -21.60 0.62 3.71
CA PRO A 569 -21.27 -0.45 2.76
C PRO A 569 -20.35 0.02 1.61
N ASP A 570 -19.49 1.01 1.89
CA ASP A 570 -18.54 1.59 0.95
C ASP A 570 -17.12 1.33 1.50
N ALA A 571 -16.53 0.21 1.09
CA ALA A 571 -15.07 0.14 1.02
C ALA A 571 -14.58 1.27 0.10
N TYR A 572 -13.35 1.76 0.29
CA TYR A 572 -12.76 2.77 -0.60
C TYR A 572 -12.35 2.15 -1.94
N ALA A 573 -13.36 1.81 -2.72
CA ALA A 573 -13.30 1.24 -4.05
C ALA A 573 -13.20 2.37 -5.09
N LEU A 574 -12.40 2.17 -6.14
CA LEU A 574 -12.25 3.11 -7.24
C LEU A 574 -13.59 3.39 -7.92
N ASP A 575 -13.92 4.67 -8.09
CA ASP A 575 -14.99 5.11 -8.98
C ASP A 575 -14.43 5.74 -10.30
N PRO A 576 -15.27 5.91 -11.35
CA PRO A 576 -14.84 6.51 -12.61
C PRO A 576 -14.58 8.04 -12.58
N LEU A 577 -14.40 8.65 -11.40
CA LEU A 577 -13.80 9.96 -11.15
C LEU A 577 -12.39 9.78 -10.59
N ASP A 578 -12.24 8.88 -9.61
CA ASP A 578 -10.94 8.50 -9.04
C ASP A 578 -9.99 8.04 -10.14
N GLU A 579 -10.43 7.12 -11.01
CA GLU A 579 -9.68 6.70 -12.21
C GLU A 579 -9.18 7.90 -13.04
N ALA A 580 -10.06 8.87 -13.28
CA ALA A 580 -9.75 10.04 -14.13
C ALA A 580 -8.81 11.03 -13.44
N ALA A 581 -8.83 11.12 -12.11
CA ALA A 581 -7.90 11.92 -11.33
C ALA A 581 -6.51 11.26 -11.26
N ILE A 582 -6.45 9.95 -10.97
CA ILE A 582 -5.22 9.13 -10.99
C ILE A 582 -4.51 9.26 -12.35
N LEU A 583 -5.26 9.15 -13.44
CA LEU A 583 -4.73 9.24 -14.81
C LEU A 583 -4.34 10.66 -15.24
N ALA A 584 -4.69 11.69 -14.45
CA ALA A 584 -4.33 13.08 -14.70
C ALA A 584 -3.06 13.53 -13.94
N ASP A 585 -2.66 12.84 -12.86
CA ASP A 585 -1.39 13.08 -12.16
C ASP A 585 -0.30 12.09 -12.63
N PRO A 586 0.76 12.53 -13.33
CA PRO A 586 1.83 11.65 -13.82
C PRO A 586 2.63 10.89 -12.75
N SER A 587 2.48 11.23 -11.46
CA SER A 587 3.12 10.51 -10.33
C SER A 587 2.25 9.41 -9.74
N LEU A 588 0.92 9.47 -9.95
CA LEU A 588 -0.04 8.44 -9.53
C LEU A 588 -0.44 7.52 -10.70
N ALA A 589 -0.41 8.05 -11.93
CA ALA A 589 -0.83 7.35 -13.15
C ALA A 589 -0.12 5.99 -13.34
N PRO A 590 -0.84 4.86 -13.27
CA PRO A 590 -0.26 3.53 -13.29
C PRO A 590 -0.11 2.99 -14.73
N PRO A 591 0.63 1.89 -14.95
CA PRO A 591 0.77 1.25 -16.25
C PRO A 591 -0.57 0.95 -16.96
N PRO A 592 -0.64 0.98 -18.30
CA PRO A 592 -1.87 0.67 -19.03
C PRO A 592 -2.44 -0.71 -18.69
N GLY A 593 -3.72 -0.74 -18.29
CA GLY A 593 -4.45 -1.97 -17.93
C GLY A 593 -4.44 -2.34 -16.44
N THR A 594 -3.88 -1.49 -15.57
CA THR A 594 -3.86 -1.70 -14.10
C THR A 594 -5.13 -1.22 -13.38
N LEU A 595 -5.85 -0.25 -13.94
CA LEU A 595 -7.16 0.19 -13.42
C LEU A 595 -8.26 -0.79 -13.89
N PRO A 596 -9.22 -1.17 -13.01
CA PRO A 596 -10.26 -2.18 -13.28
C PRO A 596 -11.04 -1.97 -14.58
#